data_AF-A0A9E4ACU5-F1
#
_entry.id   AF-A0A9E4ACU5-F1
#
_cell.length_a   1.000
_cell.length_b   1.000
_cell.length_c   1.000
_cell.angle_alpha   90.00
_cell.angle_beta   90.00
_cell.angle_gamma   90.00
#
_symmetry.space_group_name_H-M   'P 1'
#
loop_
_entity.id
_entity.type
_entity.pdbx_description
1 polymer ?
#
loop_
_entity_poly.entity_id
_entity_poly.type
_entity_poly.pdbx_seq_one_letter_code
_entity_poly.pdbx_strand_id
1 'polypeptide(L)'
;MWLVLILLGAPDTTPPRITDGTVADGTVDVAPAPISGGGFRFDFDEDITGTVKLTDETGADLNWIANVWGQTATLTAVAGQELANETTYKIEIDFHDGAGNALRTTITSV
;
A
#
# COMPACT_ATOMS: atom_id res chain seq x y z
N MET A 1 16.09 -33.26 -35.16
CA MET A 1 15.25 -32.76 -34.06
C MET A 1 16.18 -32.12 -33.05
N TRP A 2 16.21 -30.79 -32.96
CA TRP A 2 17.05 -30.10 -31.97
C TRP A 2 16.25 -29.94 -30.70
N LEU A 3 16.79 -30.41 -29.58
CA LEU A 3 16.20 -30.24 -28.26
C LEU A 3 16.52 -28.80 -27.81
N VAL A 4 15.50 -27.97 -27.60
CA VAL A 4 15.67 -26.68 -26.93
C VAL A 4 15.70 -26.97 -25.43
N LEU A 5 16.85 -26.74 -24.79
CA LEU A 5 16.98 -26.80 -23.34
C LEU A 5 16.50 -25.46 -22.78
N ILE A 6 15.28 -25.41 -22.22
CA ILE A 6 14.80 -24.24 -21.48
C ILE A 6 15.39 -24.35 -20.06
N LEU A 7 16.39 -23.52 -19.74
CA LEU A 7 16.80 -23.28 -18.36
C LEU A 7 15.72 -22.41 -17.72
N LEU A 8 14.75 -23.06 -17.05
CA LEU A 8 13.86 -22.37 -16.12
C LEU A 8 14.70 -22.03 -14.88
N GLY A 9 14.83 -20.73 -14.57
CA GLY A 9 15.41 -20.29 -13.30
C GLY A 9 14.58 -20.80 -12.12
N ALA A 10 15.12 -20.71 -10.90
CA ALA A 10 14.31 -20.97 -9.71
C ALA A 10 13.08 -20.04 -9.72
N PRO A 11 11.89 -20.54 -9.33
CA PRO A 11 10.72 -19.68 -9.23
C PRO A 11 10.98 -18.58 -8.21
N ASP A 12 10.47 -17.38 -8.50
CA ASP A 12 10.43 -16.33 -7.50
C ASP A 12 9.39 -16.67 -6.43
N THR A 13 9.78 -16.51 -5.17
CA THR A 13 8.98 -16.81 -3.99
C THR A 13 8.96 -15.67 -2.99
N THR A 14 9.50 -14.50 -3.37
CA THR A 14 9.64 -13.34 -2.49
C THR A 14 8.46 -12.41 -2.69
N PRO A 15 7.68 -12.08 -1.65
CA PRO A 15 6.64 -11.06 -1.77
C PRO A 15 7.21 -9.64 -1.92
N PRO A 16 6.43 -8.70 -2.48
CA PRO A 16 6.81 -7.29 -2.54
C PRO A 16 6.97 -6.71 -1.14
N ARG A 17 7.86 -5.72 -1.00
CA ARG A 17 8.17 -5.06 0.27
C ARG A 17 8.07 -3.55 0.14
N ILE A 18 7.51 -2.92 1.16
CA ILE A 18 7.49 -1.46 1.27
C ILE A 18 8.93 -0.96 1.51
N THR A 19 9.38 -0.03 0.68
CA THR A 19 10.72 0.58 0.75
C THR A 19 10.68 2.01 1.29
N ASP A 20 9.58 2.73 1.05
CA ASP A 20 9.31 4.06 1.57
C ASP A 20 7.80 4.27 1.76
N GLY A 21 7.43 5.21 2.63
CA GLY A 21 6.02 5.48 2.93
C GLY A 21 5.81 6.82 3.63
N THR A 22 4.67 7.45 3.38
CA THR A 22 4.25 8.68 4.10
C THR A 22 4.19 8.46 5.61
N VAL A 23 3.81 7.25 6.03
CA VAL A 23 3.83 6.78 7.42
C VAL A 23 4.34 5.34 7.47
N ALA A 24 4.93 4.94 8.59
CA ALA A 24 5.23 3.55 8.91
C ALA A 24 4.20 2.99 9.92
N ASP A 25 4.13 1.66 10.05
CA ASP A 25 3.25 1.06 11.06
C ASP A 25 3.66 1.51 12.48
N GLY A 26 2.67 1.97 13.25
CA GLY A 26 2.86 2.53 14.59
C GLY A 26 3.34 3.98 14.61
N THR A 27 3.31 4.71 13.49
CA THR A 27 3.58 6.16 13.50
C THR A 27 2.55 6.87 14.37
N VAL A 28 3.01 7.74 15.27
CA VAL A 28 2.18 8.54 16.18
C VAL A 28 2.38 10.02 15.92
N ASP A 29 1.44 10.83 16.41
CA ASP A 29 1.44 12.29 16.32
C ASP A 29 1.46 12.79 14.86
N VAL A 30 0.77 12.08 13.96
CA VAL A 30 0.68 12.45 12.55
C VAL A 30 -0.25 13.65 12.38
N ALA A 31 0.30 14.75 11.86
CA ALA A 31 -0.48 15.94 11.56
C ALA A 31 -1.52 15.64 10.44
N PRO A 32 -2.83 15.78 10.69
CA PRO A 32 -3.86 15.42 9.70
C PRO A 32 -3.88 16.32 8.46
N ALA A 33 -3.54 17.61 8.62
CA ALA A 33 -3.65 18.59 7.55
C ALA A 33 -2.72 18.30 6.34
N PRO A 34 -1.41 18.00 6.54
CA PRO A 34 -0.55 17.54 5.45
C PRO A 34 -1.08 16.30 4.73
N ILE A 35 -1.61 15.32 5.47
CA ILE A 35 -2.11 14.06 4.90
C ILE A 35 -3.40 14.28 4.12
N SER A 36 -4.31 15.10 4.64
CA SER A 36 -5.59 15.41 3.97
C SER A 36 -5.36 16.17 2.66
N GLY A 37 -4.32 17.00 2.57
CA GLY A 37 -3.96 17.72 1.35
C GLY A 37 -3.04 16.95 0.39
N GLY A 38 -2.15 16.10 0.90
CA GLY A 38 -1.10 15.43 0.13
C GLY A 38 -1.34 13.95 -0.14
N GLY A 39 -2.23 13.31 0.62
CA GLY A 39 -2.47 11.88 0.55
C GLY A 39 -1.42 11.04 1.26
N PHE A 40 -1.57 9.71 1.13
CA PHE A 40 -0.54 8.74 1.44
C PHE A 40 0.14 8.25 0.16
N ARG A 41 1.43 7.93 0.25
CA ARG A 41 2.22 7.27 -0.78
C ARG A 41 3.05 6.17 -0.14
N PHE A 42 3.11 5.02 -0.80
CA PHE A 42 3.94 3.88 -0.43
C PHE A 42 4.67 3.39 -1.68
N ASP A 43 5.98 3.21 -1.55
CA ASP A 43 6.83 2.65 -2.60
C ASP A 43 7.24 1.22 -2.27
N PHE A 44 7.39 0.41 -3.30
CA PHE A 44 7.71 -1.00 -3.23
C PHE A 44 9.04 -1.29 -3.94
N ASP A 45 9.67 -2.41 -3.64
CA ASP A 45 10.91 -2.85 -4.30
C ASP A 45 10.68 -3.51 -5.66
N GLU A 46 9.43 -3.77 -6.01
CA GLU A 46 9.01 -4.38 -7.27
C GLU A 46 7.60 -3.92 -7.69
N ASP A 47 7.20 -4.29 -8.90
CA ASP A 47 5.89 -3.93 -9.45
C ASP A 47 4.77 -4.65 -8.69
N ILE A 48 3.75 -3.89 -8.31
CA ILE A 48 2.62 -4.38 -7.54
C ILE A 48 1.30 -4.28 -8.31
N THR A 49 0.39 -5.20 -8.00
CA THR A 49 -1.01 -5.16 -8.40
C THR A 49 -1.90 -5.53 -7.21
N GLY A 50 -3.11 -4.97 -7.13
CA GLY A 50 -4.06 -5.27 -6.06
C GLY A 50 -4.71 -4.02 -5.49
N THR A 51 -4.99 -4.01 -4.19
CA THR A 51 -5.76 -2.96 -3.53
C THR A 51 -5.08 -2.37 -2.31
N VAL A 52 -5.35 -1.08 -2.09
CA VAL A 52 -5.05 -0.36 -0.87
C VAL A 52 -6.27 0.50 -0.52
N LYS A 53 -6.60 0.61 0.77
CA LYS A 53 -7.69 1.48 1.24
C LYS A 53 -7.36 2.06 2.61
N LEU A 54 -7.98 3.20 2.91
CA LEU A 54 -7.92 3.84 4.21
C LEU A 54 -9.20 3.51 4.99
N THR A 55 -9.05 2.98 6.20
CA THR A 55 -10.15 2.70 7.12
C THR A 55 -9.97 3.44 8.43
N ASP A 56 -11.08 3.68 9.14
CA ASP A 56 -11.02 4.10 10.55
C ASP A 56 -10.57 2.94 11.46
N GLU A 57 -10.44 3.22 12.75
CA GLU A 57 -10.05 2.22 13.74
C GLU A 57 -10.96 0.98 13.75
N THR A 58 -12.24 1.14 13.43
CA THR A 58 -13.23 0.06 13.41
C THR A 58 -13.19 -0.76 12.11
N GLY A 59 -12.44 -0.30 11.11
CA GLY A 59 -12.36 -0.91 9.78
C GLY A 59 -13.38 -0.35 8.79
N ALA A 60 -14.08 0.74 9.11
CA ALA A 60 -14.99 1.37 8.18
C ALA A 60 -14.19 2.08 7.08
N ASP A 61 -14.52 1.79 5.82
CA ASP A 61 -13.85 2.39 4.65
C ASP A 61 -14.16 3.88 4.58
N LEU A 62 -13.10 4.69 4.53
CA LEU A 62 -13.21 6.13 4.39
C LEU A 62 -13.43 6.56 2.94
N ASN A 63 -13.35 5.65 1.96
CA ASN A 63 -13.57 5.89 0.52
C ASN A 63 -12.57 6.86 -0.11
N TRP A 64 -11.33 6.89 0.40
CA TRP A 64 -10.23 7.59 -0.25
C TRP A 64 -9.88 6.97 -1.59
N ILE A 65 -9.40 7.79 -2.52
CA ILE A 65 -9.12 7.37 -3.90
C ILE A 65 -7.77 6.65 -3.94
N ALA A 66 -7.78 5.35 -4.22
CA ALA A 66 -6.58 4.55 -4.41
C ALA A 66 -6.07 4.62 -5.86
N ASN A 67 -4.76 4.74 -6.05
CA ASN A 67 -4.09 4.56 -7.34
C ASN A 67 -2.86 3.68 -7.15
N VAL A 68 -2.71 2.65 -8.00
CA VAL A 68 -1.62 1.67 -7.96
C VAL A 68 -1.01 1.60 -9.35
N TRP A 69 0.27 1.89 -9.47
CA TRP A 69 0.99 1.88 -10.74
C TRP A 69 2.47 1.52 -10.52
N GLY A 70 2.95 0.50 -11.25
CA GLY A 70 4.31 0.00 -11.07
C GLY A 70 4.60 -0.32 -9.60
N GLN A 71 5.57 0.38 -9.02
CA GLN A 71 6.06 0.16 -7.65
C GLN A 71 5.50 1.18 -6.65
N THR A 72 4.42 1.90 -6.99
CA THR A 72 3.87 2.95 -6.15
C THR A 72 2.37 2.77 -5.95
N ALA A 73 1.94 2.88 -4.69
CA ALA A 73 0.54 3.00 -4.31
C ALA A 73 0.28 4.36 -3.63
N THR A 74 -0.83 5.01 -3.96
CA THR A 74 -1.24 6.27 -3.33
C THR A 74 -2.69 6.24 -2.89
N LEU A 75 -3.01 6.95 -1.81
CA LEU A 75 -4.37 7.25 -1.37
C LEU A 75 -4.55 8.76 -1.30
N THR A 76 -5.55 9.30 -1.98
CA THR A 76 -5.85 10.73 -1.97
C THR A 76 -7.22 10.98 -1.35
N ALA A 77 -7.33 12.01 -0.51
CA ALA A 77 -8.60 12.39 0.11
C ALA A 77 -9.64 12.77 -0.95
N VAL A 78 -10.89 12.36 -0.72
CA VAL A 78 -12.04 12.97 -1.38
C VAL A 78 -12.36 14.27 -0.65
N ALA A 79 -12.74 15.32 -1.39
CA ALA A 79 -13.07 16.61 -0.80
C ALA A 79 -14.16 16.47 0.30
N GLY A 80 -13.91 17.02 1.49
CA GLY A 80 -14.80 16.89 2.64
C GLY A 80 -14.58 15.63 3.49
N GLN A 81 -13.54 14.85 3.21
CA GLN A 81 -13.12 13.69 4.01
C GLN A 81 -11.73 13.89 4.61
N GLU A 82 -11.50 15.08 5.16
CA GLU A 82 -10.28 15.39 5.87
C GLU A 82 -10.14 14.53 7.14
N LEU A 83 -8.91 14.16 7.47
CA LEU A 83 -8.62 13.39 8.67
C LEU A 83 -8.80 14.27 9.92
N ALA A 84 -9.34 13.66 10.97
CA ALA A 84 -9.49 14.28 12.27
C ALA A 84 -8.20 14.13 13.10
N ASN A 85 -7.98 15.07 14.02
CA ASN A 85 -6.88 14.96 14.99
C ASN A 85 -7.16 13.82 15.98
N GLU A 86 -6.10 13.31 16.61
CA GLU A 86 -6.17 12.33 17.71
C GLU A 86 -7.01 11.09 17.35
N THR A 87 -6.95 10.66 16.09
CA THR A 87 -7.79 9.58 15.55
C THR A 87 -6.91 8.52 14.91
N THR A 88 -7.10 7.26 15.33
CA THR A 88 -6.40 6.12 14.73
C THR A 88 -6.99 5.78 13.36
N TYR A 89 -6.11 5.66 12.37
CA TYR A 89 -6.44 5.20 11.01
C TYR A 89 -5.63 3.96 10.64
N LYS A 90 -6.17 3.21 9.68
CA LYS A 90 -5.57 1.98 9.16
C LYS A 90 -5.45 2.04 7.65
N ILE A 91 -4.28 1.75 7.13
CA ILE A 91 -4.07 1.51 5.70
C ILE A 91 -4.01 0.00 5.50
N GLU A 92 -5.02 -0.55 4.84
CA GLU A 92 -5.11 -1.98 4.53
C GLU A 92 -4.57 -2.24 3.12
N ILE A 93 -3.55 -3.09 3.02
CA ILE A 93 -2.84 -3.43 1.77
C ILE A 93 -3.05 -4.93 1.47
N ASP A 94 -3.47 -5.23 0.24
CA ASP A 94 -3.46 -6.58 -0.36
C ASP A 94 -2.89 -6.48 -1.78
N PHE A 95 -1.59 -6.74 -1.91
CA PHE A 95 -0.85 -6.65 -3.17
C PHE A 95 -0.21 -7.98 -3.57
N HIS A 96 0.04 -8.10 -4.86
CA HIS A 96 0.74 -9.20 -5.50
C HIS A 96 1.79 -8.67 -6.49
N ASP A 97 2.92 -9.36 -6.57
CA ASP A 97 3.92 -9.14 -7.62
C ASP A 97 3.56 -9.85 -8.94
N GLY A 98 4.46 -9.76 -9.93
CA GLY A 98 4.31 -10.45 -11.23
C GLY A 98 4.44 -11.98 -11.16
N ALA A 99 5.01 -12.53 -10.09
CA ALA A 99 5.13 -13.96 -9.86
C ALA A 99 3.95 -14.55 -9.06
N GLY A 100 3.08 -13.69 -8.51
CA GLY A 100 1.92 -14.03 -7.70
C GLY A 100 2.18 -14.05 -6.19
N ASN A 101 3.37 -13.69 -5.71
CA ASN A 101 3.66 -13.63 -4.28
C ASN A 101 2.89 -12.47 -3.63
N ALA A 102 2.27 -12.73 -2.48
CA ALA A 102 1.32 -11.81 -1.87
C ALA A 102 1.90 -11.07 -0.67
N LEU A 103 1.67 -9.75 -0.61
CA LEU A 103 1.82 -8.91 0.57
C LEU A 103 0.45 -8.54 1.11
N ARG A 104 0.12 -9.02 2.32
CA ARG A 104 -1.08 -8.60 3.06
C ARG A 104 -0.65 -8.00 4.38
N THR A 105 -0.92 -6.72 4.58
CA THR A 105 -0.51 -6.01 5.79
C THR A 105 -1.46 -4.86 6.12
N THR A 106 -1.38 -4.41 7.37
CA THR A 106 -2.08 -3.22 7.86
C THR A 106 -1.06 -2.28 8.47
N ILE A 107 -1.10 -1.01 8.08
CA ILE A 107 -0.32 0.06 8.68
C ILE A 107 -1.25 0.88 9.56
N THR A 108 -0.95 0.95 10.85
CA THR A 108 -1.71 1.75 11.82
C THR A 108 -0.99 3.06 12.10
N SER A 109 -1.73 4.16 12.12
CA SER A 109 -1.19 5.50 12.43
C SER A 109 -2.18 6.31 13.25
N VAL A 110 -1.67 7.20 14.12
CA VAL A 110 -2.46 8.13 14.95
C VAL A 110 -1.93 9.56 14.87
#